data_AF-A0A5C9A8P6-F1
#
_entry.id   AF-A0A5C9A8P6-F1
#
_cell.length_a   1.000
_cell.length_b   1.000
_cell.length_c   1.000
_cell.angle_alpha   90.00
_cell.angle_beta   90.00
_cell.angle_gamma   90.00
#
_symmetry.space_group_name_H-M   'P 1'
#
loop_
_entity.id
_entity.type
_entity.pdbx_description
1 polymer ?
#
loop_
_entity_poly.entity_id
_entity_poly.type
_entity_poly.pdbx_seq_one_letter_code
_entity_poly.pdbx_strand_id
1 'polypeptide(L)' 'MTESVARLRGEQLTLGYGKYTVAENLTVEIPDGHFTAIIGPNGCGKSTLLRTLSRLMTPAHGHVWLDGEHIQ' A
#
# COMPACT_ATOMS: atom_id res chain seq x y z
N MET A 1 -0.70 26.19 -7.21
CA MET A 1 -0.82 25.14 -6.19
C MET A 1 -0.41 23.85 -6.86
N THR A 2 0.85 23.43 -6.68
CA THR A 2 1.29 22.10 -7.14
C THR A 2 0.67 21.10 -6.18
N GLU A 3 -0.30 20.31 -6.64
CA GLU A 3 -0.75 19.14 -5.88
C GLU A 3 0.48 18.26 -5.64
N SER A 4 0.93 18.16 -4.39
CA SER A 4 2.03 17.26 -4.06
C SER A 4 1.49 15.85 -4.13
N VAL A 5 1.94 15.09 -5.12
CA VAL A 5 1.66 13.66 -5.18
C VAL A 5 2.19 13.02 -3.89
N ALA A 6 1.37 12.20 -3.23
CA ALA A 6 1.76 11.53 -1.99
C ALA A 6 3.09 10.79 -2.18
N ARG A 7 4.06 11.04 -1.29
CA ARG A 7 5.40 10.43 -1.38
C ARG A 7 5.33 8.92 -1.22
N LEU A 8 4.50 8.41 -0.30
CA LEU A 8 4.25 6.99 -0.13
C LEU A 8 2.89 6.62 -0.74
N ARG A 9 2.90 5.74 -1.73
CA ARG A 9 1.68 5.22 -2.35
C ARG A 9 1.82 3.80 -2.85
N GLY A 10 0.71 3.07 -2.86
CA GLY A 10 0.57 1.79 -3.52
C GLY A 10 -0.39 1.92 -4.69
N GLU A 11 -0.02 1.40 -5.85
CA GLU A 11 -0.82 1.47 -7.07
C GLU A 11 -1.20 0.06 -7.53
N GLN A 12 -2.52 -0.18 -7.68
CA GLN A 12 -3.09 -1.43 -8.19
C GLN A 12 -2.55 -2.70 -7.49
N LEU A 13 -2.37 -2.61 -6.17
CA LEU A 13 -1.78 -3.66 -5.37
C LEU A 13 -2.70 -4.88 -5.29
N THR A 14 -2.14 -6.05 -5.57
CA THR A 14 -2.72 -7.34 -5.16
C THR A 14 -1.91 -7.91 -4.00
N LEU A 15 -2.56 -8.08 -2.86
CA LEU A 15 -1.94 -8.47 -1.60
C LEU A 15 -2.38 -9.88 -1.21
N GLY A 16 -1.46 -10.70 -0.76
CA GLY A 16 -1.78 -12.07 -0.36
C GLY A 16 -0.61 -12.81 0.24
N TYR A 17 -0.88 -14.03 0.70
CA TYR A 17 0.14 -14.96 1.19
C TYR A 17 0.04 -16.26 0.38
N GLY A 18 1.08 -16.56 -0.41
CA GLY A 18 1.08 -17.72 -1.29
C GLY A 18 -0.08 -17.66 -2.29
N LYS A 19 -1.03 -18.60 -2.16
CA LYS A 19 -2.22 -18.68 -3.04
C LYS A 19 -3.44 -17.94 -2.49
N TYR A 20 -3.35 -17.38 -1.29
CA TYR A 20 -4.48 -16.71 -0.65
C TYR A 20 -4.42 -15.21 -0.90
N THR A 21 -5.37 -14.69 -1.69
CA THR A 21 -5.52 -13.26 -1.94
C THR A 21 -6.34 -12.60 -0.83
N VAL A 22 -5.81 -11.52 -0.29
CA VAL A 22 -6.42 -10.71 0.78
C VAL A 22 -7.10 -9.47 0.21
N ALA A 23 -6.49 -8.82 -0.78
CA ALA A 23 -7.03 -7.66 -1.48
C ALA A 23 -6.52 -7.64 -2.93
N GLU A 24 -7.34 -7.15 -3.86
CA GLU A 24 -7.02 -7.04 -5.28
C GLU A 24 -7.24 -5.61 -5.76
N ASN A 25 -6.38 -5.15 -6.68
CA ASN A 25 -6.48 -3.84 -7.32
C ASN A 25 -6.64 -2.67 -6.33
N LEU A 26 -5.87 -2.71 -5.24
CA LEU A 26 -5.90 -1.69 -4.19
C LEU A 26 -4.92 -0.56 -4.50
N THR A 27 -5.45 0.65 -4.66
CA THR A 27 -4.65 1.88 -4.72
C THR A 27 -4.82 2.67 -3.42
N VAL A 28 -3.71 3.13 -2.84
CA VAL A 28 -3.70 3.93 -1.61
C VAL A 28 -2.60 4.98 -1.67
N GLU A 29 -2.91 6.16 -1.16
CA GLU A 29 -1.96 7.27 -1.02
C GLU A 29 -1.89 7.67 0.46
N ILE A 30 -0.67 7.92 0.95
CA ILE A 30 -0.43 8.38 2.32
C ILE A 30 0.01 9.84 2.26
N PRO A 31 -0.87 10.80 2.62
CA PRO A 31 -0.56 12.21 2.57
C PRO A 31 0.59 12.59 3.50
N ASP A 32 1.50 13.44 3.02
CA ASP A 32 2.61 13.92 3.82
C ASP A 32 2.18 14.83 4.97
N GLY A 33 2.87 14.73 6.10
CA GLY A 33 2.59 15.56 7.28
C GLY A 33 1.27 15.22 7.98
N HIS A 34 0.59 14.13 7.58
CA HIS A 34 -0.66 13.69 8.18
C HIS A 34 -0.48 12.40 8.98
N PHE A 35 -1.30 12.26 10.03
CA PHE A 35 -1.47 10.99 10.71
C PHE A 35 -2.56 10.18 10.00
N THR A 36 -2.17 9.10 9.32
CA THR A 36 -3.10 8.22 8.59
C THR A 36 -3.37 6.96 9.40
N ALA A 37 -4.65 6.64 9.61
CA ALA A 37 -5.10 5.41 10.26
C ALA A 37 -5.80 4.48 9.26
N ILE A 38 -5.48 3.17 9.32
CA ILE A 38 -6.14 2.12 8.54
C ILE A 38 -7.06 1.34 9.47
N ILE A 39 -8.36 1.36 9.19
CA ILE A 39 -9.39 0.71 10.00
C ILE A 39 -10.12 -0.38 9.22
N GLY A 40 -10.74 -1.32 9.93
CA GLY A 40 -11.53 -2.39 9.33
C GLY A 40 -11.54 -3.68 10.16
N PRO A 41 -12.40 -4.65 9.82
CA PRO A 41 -12.55 -5.91 10.55
C PRO A 41 -11.26 -6.75 10.61
N ASN A 42 -11.22 -7.73 11.50
CA ASN A 42 -10.12 -8.70 11.52
C ASN A 42 -10.06 -9.49 10.20
N GLY A 43 -8.85 -9.73 9.70
CA GLY A 43 -8.64 -10.44 8.44
C GLY A 43 -8.76 -9.59 7.16
N CYS A 44 -9.22 -8.33 7.21
CA CYS A 44 -9.39 -7.51 6.00
C CYS A 44 -8.09 -6.98 5.35
N GLY A 45 -6.92 -7.41 5.84
CA GLY A 45 -5.64 -7.09 5.19
C GLY A 45 -4.91 -5.82 5.67
N LYS A 46 -5.35 -5.16 6.74
CA LYS A 46 -4.67 -3.96 7.29
C LYS A 46 -3.18 -4.17 7.52
N SER A 47 -2.80 -5.21 8.25
CA SER A 47 -1.40 -5.54 8.53
C SER A 47 -0.66 -5.98 7.28
N THR A 48 -1.35 -6.62 6.33
CA THR A 48 -0.80 -7.02 5.03
C THR A 48 -0.44 -5.78 4.19
N LEU A 49 -1.33 -4.77 4.15
CA LEU A 49 -1.05 -3.49 3.51
C LEU A 49 0.12 -2.77 4.16
N LEU A 50 0.13 -2.65 5.50
CA LEU A 50 1.25 -2.02 6.22
C LEU A 50 2.59 -2.70 5.96
N ARG A 51 2.63 -4.04 5.95
CA ARG A 51 3.84 -4.81 5.59
C ARG A 51 4.27 -4.55 4.16
N THR A 52 3.32 -4.42 3.23
CA THR A 52 3.63 -4.14 1.83
C THR A 52 4.26 -2.76 1.64
N LEU A 53 3.64 -1.73 2.21
CA LEU A 53 4.13 -0.35 2.14
C LEU A 53 5.50 -0.19 2.84
N SER A 54 5.79 -1.01 3.85
CA SER A 54 7.08 -1.03 4.58
C SER A 54 8.13 -1.98 4.00
N ARG A 55 7.90 -2.55 2.81
CA ARG A 55 8.81 -3.51 2.13
C ARG A 55 9.09 -4.79 2.90
N LEU A 56 8.22 -5.15 3.84
CA LEU A 56 8.28 -6.42 4.56
C LEU A 56 7.53 -7.53 3.82
N MET A 57 6.76 -7.19 2.79
CA MET A 57 6.04 -8.12 1.94
C MET A 57 5.94 -7.57 0.52
N THR A 58 6.36 -8.34 -0.47
CA THR A 58 6.21 -7.96 -1.88
C THR A 58 4.77 -8.22 -2.32
N PRO A 59 4.08 -7.28 -2.99
CA PRO A 59 2.75 -7.52 -3.52
C PRO A 59 2.83 -8.53 -4.68
N ALA A 60 1.74 -9.26 -4.94
CA ALA A 60 1.67 -10.19 -6.08
C ALA A 60 1.57 -9.44 -7.42
N HIS A 61 0.92 -8.28 -7.42
CA HIS A 61 0.80 -7.35 -8.55
C HIS A 61 0.76 -5.91 -8.04
N GLY A 62 1.01 -4.95 -8.94
CA GLY A 62 1.04 -3.54 -8.62
C GLY A 62 2.39 -3.09 -8.07
N HIS A 63 2.43 -1.83 -7.65
CA HIS A 63 3.68 -1.12 -7.40
C HIS A 63 3.61 -0.32 -6.10
N VAL A 64 4.71 -0.29 -5.34
CA VAL A 64 4.87 0.64 -4.22
C VAL A 64 5.86 1.73 -4.60
N TRP A 65 5.49 2.96 -4.33
CA TRP A 65 6.29 4.15 -4.59
C TRP A 65 6.66 4.83 -3.27
N LEU A 66 7.91 5.30 -3.17
CA LEU A 66 8.37 6.18 -2.09
C LEU A 66 9.20 7.32 -2.69
N ASP A 67 8.84 8.56 -2.38
CA ASP A 67 9.54 9.77 -2.83
C ASP A 67 9.69 9.84 -4.37
N GLY A 68 8.72 9.30 -5.10
CA GLY A 68 8.71 9.24 -6.57
C GLY A 68 9.50 8.08 -7.17
N GLU A 69 10.18 7.27 -6.34
CA GLU A 69 10.88 6.08 -6.80
C GLU A 69 10.03 4.83 -6.66
N HIS A 70 10.15 3.95 -7.64
CA HIS A 70 9.55 2.62 -7.60
C HIS A 70 10.39 1.69 -6.73
N ILE A 71 9.81 1.20 -5.64
CA ILE A 71 10.57 0.50 -4.60
C ILE A 71 10.26 -0.99 -4.53
N GLN A 72 9.12 -1.42 -5.06
CA GLN A 72 8.66 -2.81 -5.18
C GLN A 72 7.63 -2.94 -6.29
#